data_AF-A0A944NVB7-F1
#
_entry.id   AF-A0A944NVB7-F1
#
_cell.length_a   1.000
_cell.length_b   1.000
_cell.length_c   1.000
_cell.angle_alpha   90.00
_cell.angle_beta   90.00
_cell.angle_gamma   90.00
#
_symmetry.space_group_name_H-M   'P 1'
#
loop_
_entity.id
_entity.type
_entity.pdbx_description
1 polymer ?
#
loop_
_entity_poly.entity_id
_entity_poly.type
_entity_poly.pdbx_seq_one_letter_code
_entity_poly.pdbx_strand_id
1 'polypeptide(L)' 'LHFLGALTNGVTLAEIREILIQISIYCGIPAGIEAFRIAREVFKEEGIDVSTMDSEGAE' A
#
# COMPACT_ATOMS: atom_id res chain seq x y z
N LEU A 1 -11.34 3.69 -1.45
CA LEU A 1 -11.29 4.79 -2.44
C LEU A 1 -9.85 5.11 -2.89
N HIS A 2 -9.00 5.70 -2.04
CA HIS A 2 -7.72 6.27 -2.49
C HIS A 2 -6.70 5.27 -3.06
N PHE A 3 -6.69 4.01 -2.61
CA PHE A 3 -5.79 2.98 -3.16
C PHE A 3 -6.07 2.69 -4.64
N LEU A 4 -7.34 2.51 -5.03
CA LEU A 4 -7.71 2.27 -6.43
C LEU A 4 -7.51 3.50 -7.30
N GLY A 5 -7.77 4.69 -6.73
CA GLY A 5 -7.43 5.95 -7.37
C GLY A 5 -5.93 6.08 -7.63
N ALA A 6 -5.08 5.69 -6.69
CA ALA A 6 -3.62 5.72 -6.84
C ALA A 6 -3.18 4.79 -7.99
N LEU A 7 -3.65 3.54 -8.02
CA LEU A 7 -3.36 2.59 -9.11
C LEU A 7 -3.83 3.11 -10.48
N THR A 8 -5.03 3.68 -10.54
CA THR A 8 -5.60 4.26 -11.77
C THR A 8 -4.75 5.41 -12.31
N ASN A 9 -4.07 6.14 -11.43
CA ASN A 9 -3.16 7.23 -11.79
C ASN A 9 -1.70 6.78 -11.97
N GLY A 10 -1.44 5.47 -11.98
CA GLY A 10 -0.13 4.91 -12.28
C GLY A 10 0.81 4.72 -11.09
N VAL A 11 0.34 4.93 -9.86
CA VAL A 11 1.12 4.57 -8.67
C VAL A 11 1.21 3.05 -8.57
N THR A 12 2.41 2.52 -8.36
CA THR A 12 2.67 1.08 -8.24
C THR A 12 2.39 0.56 -6.83
N LEU A 13 2.22 -0.76 -6.68
CA LEU A 13 2.07 -1.37 -5.36
C LEU A 13 3.32 -1.17 -4.49
N ALA A 14 4.51 -1.14 -5.07
CA ALA A 14 5.76 -0.84 -4.38
C ALA A 14 5.78 0.60 -3.83
N GLU A 15 5.36 1.59 -4.62
CA GLU A 15 5.27 2.98 -4.16
C GLU A 15 4.19 3.14 -3.07
N ILE A 16 3.06 2.44 -3.19
CA ILE A 16 2.03 2.41 -2.14
C ILE A 16 2.63 1.85 -0.84
N ARG A 17 3.43 0.77 -0.88
CA ARG A 17 4.13 0.26 0.30
C ARG A 17 5.03 1.32 0.93
N GLU A 18 5.82 2.04 0.13
CA GLU A 18 6.70 3.10 0.66
C GLU A 18 5.90 4.23 1.34
N ILE A 19 4.75 4.62 0.79
CA ILE A 19 3.84 5.58 1.44
C ILE A 19 3.34 5.05 2.79
N LEU A 20 2.98 3.76 2.87
CA LEU A 20 2.52 3.14 4.12
C LEU A 20 3.64 3.03 5.17
N ILE A 21 4.89 2.82 4.74
CA ILE A 21 6.07 2.89 5.62
C ILE A 21 6.24 4.32 6.15
N GLN A 22 6.12 5.34 5.30
CA GLN A 22 6.17 6.74 5.73
C GLN A 22 5.07 7.06 6.76
N ILE A 23 3.85 6.57 6.57
CA ILE A 23 2.76 6.73 7.57
C ILE A 23 3.17 6.11 8.91
N SER A 24 3.81 4.95 8.91
CA SER A 24 4.29 4.29 10.13
C SER A 24 5.29 5.16 10.90
N ILE A 25 6.18 5.88 10.21
CA ILE A 25 7.22 6.71 10.82
C ILE A 25 6.69 8.08 11.25
N TYR A 26 5.92 8.75 10.38
CA TYR A 26 5.51 10.14 10.60
C TYR A 26 4.16 10.28 11.31
N CYS A 27 3.30 9.28 11.21
CA CYS A 27 1.99 9.25 11.87
C CYS A 27 1.91 8.22 13.01
N GLY A 28 2.97 7.41 13.17
CA GLY A 28 3.12 6.40 14.23
C GLY A 28 2.78 4.98 13.77
N ILE A 29 3.46 4.01 14.39
CA ILE A 29 3.34 2.58 14.07
C ILE A 29 1.89 2.08 14.08
N PRO A 30 1.02 2.42 15.06
CA PRO A 30 -0.36 1.96 15.06
C PRO A 30 -1.15 2.41 13.81
N ALA A 31 -0.92 3.64 13.34
CA ALA A 31 -1.57 4.16 12.13
C ALA A 31 -1.06 3.45 10.88
N GLY A 32 0.25 3.18 10.81
CA GLY A 32 0.85 2.42 9.71
C GLY A 32 0.30 1.00 9.60
N ILE A 33 0.24 0.26 10.72
CA ILE A 33 -0.31 -1.10 10.76
C ILE A 33 -1.75 -1.13 10.23
N GLU A 34 -2.57 -0.20 10.69
CA GLU A 34 -3.96 -0.12 10.24
C GLU A 34 -4.07 0.23 8.75
N ALA A 35 -3.24 1.16 8.27
CA ALA A 35 -3.19 1.51 6.86
C ALA A 35 -2.76 0.31 5.98
N PHE A 36 -1.78 -0.47 6.40
CA PHE A 36 -1.38 -1.72 5.73
C PHE A 36 -2.51 -2.76 5.71
N ARG A 37 -3.25 -2.91 6.82
CA ARG A 37 -4.39 -3.81 6.92
C ARG A 37 -5.48 -3.43 5.89
N ILE A 38 -5.86 -2.15 5.86
CA ILE A 38 -6.86 -1.63 4.93
C ILE A 38 -6.40 -1.78 3.48
N ALA A 39 -5.12 -1.51 3.17
CA ALA A 39 -4.60 -1.69 1.81
C ALA A 39 -4.75 -3.14 1.33
N ARG A 40 -4.35 -4.12 2.15
CA ARG A 40 -4.47 -5.55 1.82
C ARG A 40 -5.93 -6.00 1.69
N GLU A 41 -6.83 -5.47 2.51
CA GLU A 41 -8.28 -5.75 2.42
C GLU A 41 -8.85 -5.27 1.09
N VAL A 42 -8.60 -4.01 0.72
CA VAL A 42 -9.06 -3.42 -0.55
C VAL A 42 -8.50 -4.16 -1.75
N PHE A 43 -7.19 -4.45 -1.77
CA PHE A 43 -6.58 -5.15 -2.90
C PHE A 43 -7.09 -6.59 -3.04
N LYS A 44 -7.34 -7.28 -1.92
CA LYS A 44 -7.94 -8.61 -1.95
C LYS A 44 -9.37 -8.60 -2.51
N GLU A 45 -10.19 -7.62 -2.12
CA GLU A 45 -11.56 -7.48 -2.63
C GLU A 45 -11.59 -7.24 -4.14
N GLU A 46 -10.61 -6.50 -4.67
CA GLU A 46 -10.49 -6.17 -6.09
C GLU A 46 -9.69 -7.21 -6.89
N GLY A 47 -9.28 -8.32 -6.27
CA GLY A 47 -8.52 -9.39 -6.93
C GLY A 47 -7.12 -8.97 -7.38
N ILE A 48 -6.54 -7.94 -6.76
CA ILE A 48 -5.21 -7.43 -7.04
C ILE A 48 -4.17 -8.28 -6.31
N ASP A 49 -3.19 -8.79 -7.04
CA ASP A 49 -2.09 -9.56 -6.46
C ASP A 49 -1.09 -8.66 -5.72
N VAL A 50 -1.10 -8.75 -4.39
CA VAL A 50 -0.21 -8.00 -3.49
C VAL A 50 1.17 -8.63 -3.32
N SER A 51 1.48 -9.74 -4.00
CA SER A 51 2.81 -10.37 -3.93
C SER A 51 3.94 -9.41 -4.32
N THR A 52 3.68 -8.51 -5.26
CA THR A 52 4.60 -7.46 -5.73
C THR A 52 4.64 -6.22 -4.84
N MET A 53 3.77 -6.15 -3.83
CA MET A 53 3.82 -5.07 -2.84
C MET A 53 5.00 -5.28 -1.91
N ASP A 54 5.29 -6.52 -1.52
CA ASP A 54 6.33 -6.86 -0.54
C ASP A 54 7.69 -7.17 -1.18
N SER A 55 7.79 -7.18 -2.51
CA SER A 55 9.07 -7.33 -3.22
C SER A 55 9.96 -6.11 -2.99
N GLU A 56 11.21 -6.36 -2.60
CA GLU A 56 12.24 -5.33 -2.44
C GLU A 56 12.36 -4.50 -3.73
N GLY A 57 12.63 -3.19 -3.54
CA GLY A 57 12.50 -2.14 -4.54
C GLY A 57 12.92 -2.54 -5.95
N ALA A 58 12.03 -2.28 -6.90
CA ALA A 58 12.43 -2.15 -8.29
C ALA A 58 13.44 -0.99 -8.36
N GLU A 59 14.69 -1.33 -8.71
CA GLU A 59 15.63 -0.38 -9.31
C GLU A 59 15.05 0.24 -10.58
#